data_AF-A0A5J4RL05-F1
#
_entry.id   AF-A0A5J4RL05-F1
#
_cell.length_a   1.000
_cell.length_b   1.000
_cell.length_c   1.000
_cell.angle_alpha   90.00
_cell.angle_beta   90.00
_cell.angle_gamma   90.00
#
_symmetry.space_group_name_H-M   'P 1'
#
loop_
_entity.id
_entity.type
_entity.pdbx_description
1 polymer ?
#
loop_
_entity_poly.entity_id
_entity_poly.type
_entity_poly.pdbx_seq_one_letter_code
_entity_poly.pdbx_strand_id
1 'polypeptide(L)' 'MSTIKGHGKIAIYALNQTWKKELPWIHLPIPLLPAVLKKIREEKIEAMIIAPLWPGQIWYTELVSENAQSFML' A
#
# COMPACT_ATOMS: atom_id res chain seq x y z
N MET A 1 -6.31 -16.94 -6.39
CA MET A 1 -5.69 -16.55 -5.10
C MET A 1 -4.53 -17.51 -4.84
N SER A 2 -3.28 -17.05 -4.92
CA SER A 2 -2.11 -17.89 -4.65
C SER A 2 -1.85 -17.92 -3.14
N THR A 3 -2.02 -19.08 -2.52
CA THR A 3 -1.82 -19.31 -1.09
C THR A 3 -0.57 -20.16 -0.91
N ILE A 4 0.38 -19.66 -0.11
CA ILE A 4 1.56 -20.44 0.28
C ILE A 4 1.23 -21.08 1.63
N LYS A 5 1.19 -22.42 1.65
CA LYS A 5 0.90 -23.19 2.87
C LYS A 5 2.21 -23.71 3.45
N GLY A 6 2.59 -23.18 4.61
CA GLY A 6 3.77 -23.63 5.36
C GLY A 6 3.50 -23.58 6.86
N HIS A 7 3.89 -24.63 7.60
CA HIS A 7 3.76 -24.71 9.07
C HIS A 7 2.34 -24.43 9.63
N GLY A 8 1.28 -24.76 8.88
CA GLY A 8 -0.10 -24.49 9.28
C GLY A 8 -0.54 -23.02 9.16
N LYS A 9 0.32 -22.13 8.64
CA LYS A 9 -0.01 -20.73 8.34
C LYS A 9 -0.28 -20.54 6.84
N ILE A 10 -1.22 -19.66 6.54
CA ILE A 10 -1.56 -19.26 5.18
C ILE A 10 -1.00 -17.86 4.97
N ALA A 11 -0.07 -17.72 4.02
CA ALA A 11 0.31 -16.41 3.52
C ALA A 11 -0.54 -16.09 2.29
N ILE A 12 -1.18 -14.91 2.29
CA ILE A 12 -1.94 -14.40 1.15
C ILE A 12 -1.26 -13.13 0.68
N TYR A 13 -0.98 -13.07 -0.62
CA TYR A 13 -0.45 -11.84 -1.22
C TYR A 13 -1.49 -10.72 -1.16
N ALA A 14 -1.17 -9.63 -0.44
CA ALA A 14 -2.11 -8.55 -0.16
C ALA A 14 -2.70 -7.90 -1.41
N LEU A 15 -1.89 -7.74 -2.47
CA LEU A 15 -2.35 -7.13 -3.73
C LEU A 15 -3.33 -8.01 -4.52
N ASN A 16 -3.42 -9.32 -4.22
CA ASN A 16 -4.40 -10.22 -4.82
C ASN A 16 -5.74 -10.24 -4.08
N GLN A 17 -5.87 -9.53 -2.96
CA GLN A 17 -7.13 -9.41 -2.22
C GLN A 17 -7.86 -8.14 -2.63
N THR A 18 -9.19 -8.15 -2.58
CA THR A 18 -10.01 -6.95 -2.73
C THR A 18 -10.03 -6.19 -1.40
N TRP A 19 -9.80 -4.88 -1.43
CA TRP A 19 -9.69 -4.03 -0.24
C TRP A 19 -10.99 -3.26 0.08
N LYS A 20 -12.13 -3.71 -0.46
CA LYS A 20 -13.42 -3.03 -0.29
C LYS A 20 -13.90 -3.10 1.17
N LYS A 21 -14.34 -1.95 1.70
CA LYS A 21 -14.93 -1.72 3.05
C LYS A 21 -13.94 -1.64 4.22
N GLU A 22 -12.64 -1.56 3.96
CA GLU A 22 -11.62 -1.39 4.99
C GLU A 22 -10.82 -0.11 4.76
N LEU A 23 -10.24 0.44 5.84
CA LEU A 23 -9.19 1.46 5.77
C LEU A 23 -7.86 0.76 6.02
N PRO A 24 -7.20 0.21 4.99
CA PRO A 24 -5.97 -0.54 5.18
C PRO A 24 -4.85 0.35 5.70
N TRP A 25 -4.15 -0.15 6.72
CA TRP A 25 -2.90 0.40 7.21
C TRP A 25 -1.76 -0.34 6.53
N ILE A 26 -1.02 0.36 5.69
CA ILE A 26 -0.06 -0.25 4.78
C ILE A 26 1.35 0.17 5.18
N HIS A 27 2.10 -0.79 5.74
CA HIS A 27 3.54 -0.68 5.94
C HIS A 27 4.24 -1.60 4.93
N LEU A 28 4.66 -1.02 3.80
CA LEU A 28 5.15 -1.78 2.65
C LEU A 28 6.64 -1.57 2.40
N PRO A 29 7.34 -2.57 1.83
CA PRO A 29 8.67 -2.39 1.26
C PRO A 29 8.64 -1.44 0.05
N ILE A 30 9.55 -0.46 -0.01
CA ILE A 30 9.61 0.59 -1.05
C ILE A 30 9.36 0.08 -2.49
N PRO A 31 9.91 -1.06 -2.94
CA PRO A 31 9.65 -1.55 -4.31
C PRO A 31 8.18 -1.83 -4.64
N LEU A 32 7.32 -2.04 -3.65
CA LEU A 32 5.89 -2.34 -3.85
C LEU A 32 5.00 -1.09 -3.85
N LEU A 33 5.55 0.08 -3.56
CA LEU A 33 4.79 1.33 -3.44
C LEU A 33 4.01 1.67 -4.71
N PRO A 34 4.60 1.58 -5.93
CA PRO A 34 3.86 1.89 -7.16
C PRO A 34 2.67 0.94 -7.39
N ALA A 35 2.83 -0.35 -7.07
CA ALA A 35 1.77 -1.33 -7.23
C ALA A 35 0.62 -1.12 -6.23
N VAL A 36 0.94 -0.71 -5.00
CA VAL A 36 -0.04 -0.36 -3.98
C VAL A 36 -0.81 0.91 -4.36
N LEU A 37 -0.11 1.98 -4.79
CA LEU A 37 -0.76 3.22 -5.23
C LEU A 37 -1.70 2.97 -6.41
N LYS A 38 -1.28 2.18 -7.40
CA LYS A 38 -2.13 1.77 -8.51
C LYS A 38 -3.42 1.09 -8.03
N LYS A 39 -3.31 0.17 -7.08
CA LYS A 39 -4.48 -0.56 -6.54
C LYS A 39 -5.43 0.36 -5.77
N ILE A 40 -4.92 1.31 -4.99
CA ILE A 40 -5.72 2.32 -4.27
C ILE A 40 -6.55 3.13 -5.27
N ARG A 41 -5.92 3.59 -6.37
CA ARG A 41 -6.61 4.31 -7.46
C ARG A 41 -7.67 3.46 -8.16
N GLU A 42 -7.34 2.22 -8.50
CA GLU A 42 -8.24 1.31 -9.21
C GLU A 42 -9.45 0.89 -8.35
N GLU A 43 -9.23 0.62 -7.07
CA GLU A 43 -10.29 0.22 -6.14
C GLU A 43 -11.02 1.41 -5.50
N LYS A 44 -10.51 2.64 -5.69
CA LYS A 44 -11.06 3.89 -5.14
C LYS A 44 -11.30 3.81 -3.65
N ILE A 45 -10.27 3.38 -2.92
CA ILE A 45 -10.30 3.27 -1.47
C ILE A 45 -9.47 4.36 -0.80
N GLU A 46 -9.76 4.64 0.46
CA GLU A 46 -8.86 5.39 1.33
C GLU A 46 -7.92 4.41 2.04
N ALA A 47 -6.65 4.77 2.20
CA ALA A 47 -5.65 3.93 2.84
C ALA A 47 -4.66 4.80 3.62
N MET A 48 -4.17 4.28 4.76
CA MET A 48 -3.10 4.93 5.49
C MET A 48 -1.77 4.26 5.18
N ILE A 49 -0.88 4.96 4.47
CA ILE A 49 0.43 4.45 4.07
C ILE A 49 1.50 5.00 5.01
N ILE A 50 2.31 4.11 5.57
CA ILE A 50 3.51 4.46 6.33
C ILE A 50 4.70 4.29 5.39
N ALA A 51 5.36 5.40 5.07
CA ALA A 51 6.52 5.45 4.19
C ALA A 51 7.60 6.37 4.78
N PRO A 52 8.89 6.16 4.44
CA PRO A 52 9.95 7.07 4.89
C PRO A 52 9.81 8.46 4.26
N LEU A 53 10.28 9.49 4.96
CA LEU A 53 10.28 10.88 4.47
C LEU A 53 11.48 11.13 3.53
N TRP A 54 11.39 10.75 2.25
CA TRP A 54 12.48 10.89 1.27
C TRP A 54 12.09 11.72 0.03
N PRO A 55 12.17 13.06 0.10
CA PRO A 55 11.75 13.96 -1.00
C PRO A 55 12.46 13.76 -2.34
N GLY A 56 13.68 13.21 -2.32
CA GLY A 56 14.45 12.94 -3.54
C GLY A 56 14.03 11.68 -4.31
N GLN A 57 13.04 10.94 -3.82
CA GLN A 57 12.56 9.71 -4.46
C GLN A 57 11.33 9.97 -5.32
N ILE A 58 11.29 9.38 -6.52
CA ILE A 58 10.17 9.51 -7.46
C ILE A 58 8.84 9.12 -6.81
N TRP A 59 8.85 8.04 -6.03
CA TRP A 59 7.67 7.51 -5.36
C TRP A 59 7.13 8.45 -4.26
N TYR A 60 7.95 9.36 -3.74
CA TYR A 60 7.52 10.37 -2.76
C TYR A 60 6.64 11.43 -3.42
N THR A 61 7.01 11.90 -4.62
CA THR A 61 6.18 12.83 -5.39
C THR A 61 4.83 12.20 -5.73
N GLU A 62 4.81 10.92 -6.09
CA GLU A 62 3.56 10.18 -6.33
C GLU A 62 2.69 10.11 -5.07
N LEU A 63 3.26 9.73 -3.92
CA LEU A 63 2.54 9.73 -2.64
C LEU A 63 1.93 11.09 -2.31
N VAL A 64 2.72 12.16 -2.40
CA VAL A 64 2.27 13.51 -2.07
C VAL A 64 1.16 13.97 -3.02
N SER A 65 1.24 13.60 -4.31
CA SER A 65 0.20 13.94 -5.29
C SER A 65 -1.13 13.23 -5.04
N GLU A 66 -1.10 12.01 -4.50
CA GLU A 66 -2.28 11.22 -4.17
C GLU A 66 -2.88 11.58 -2.80
N ASN A 67 -2.17 12.36 -2.00
CA ASN A 67 -2.51 12.54 -0.61
C ASN A 67 -3.49 13.71 -0.39
N ALA A 68 -4.57 13.44 0.34
CA ALA A 68 -5.45 14.49 0.86
C ALA A 68 -4.93 15.11 2.17
N GLN A 69 -4.16 14.37 2.99
CA GLN A 69 -3.67 14.80 4.31
C GLN A 69 -2.35 14.11 4.72
N SER A 70 -1.29 14.87 5.02
CA SER A 70 0.01 14.32 5.47
C SER A 70 0.29 14.63 6.95
N PHE A 71 0.74 13.62 7.70
CA PHE A 71 1.38 13.81 9.00
C PHE A 71 2.90 13.60 8.86
N MET A 72 3.68 14.63 9.19
CA MET A 72 5.14 14.56 9.29
C MET A 72 5.50 14.67 10.77
N LEU A 73 6.25 13.69 11.29
CA LEU A 73 6.81 13.70 12.65
C LEU A 73 8.29 14.07 12.59
#